data_AF-A0A257QN75-F1
#
_entry.id   AF-A0A257QN75-F1
#
_cell.length_a   1.000
_cell.length_b   1.000
_cell.length_c   1.000
_cell.angle_alpha   90.00
_cell.angle_beta   90.00
_cell.angle_gamma   90.00
#
_symmetry.space_group_name_H-M   'P 1'
#
loop_
_entity.id
_entity.type
_entity.pdbx_description
1 polymer ?
#
loop_
_entity_poly.entity_id
_entity_poly.type
_entity_poly.pdbx_seq_one_letter_code
_entity_poly.pdbx_strand_id
1 'polypeptide(L)'
;MAQSARELLVSPPDARPAWAIFDAVWYFGRYPAARARCRDDIATALNDYLNTGSTQGCSPNLLFDEAFYCQQNPDVTELIRAGQYQSGFDHFCQYGHRALSPHWLFDDLLYARLYEDMSIDNLDQHGFMGRYDHYLRSGQFEGRQAHYIFDAAYYKQQAIAVGVDSVELDVSGPYKHYLCRIDAGLPELPPSIYFDPRWYVEQNIGVQSEIAEGLFHSAIEHYLCNLAPEIRDPVPQFSEAYYREANRDIASAIDNGMFRCGYEHFVQFGAFELRRPNAEIDLVYYRDMNPVVR
;
A
#
# COMPACT_ATOMS: atom_id res chain seq x y z
N MET A 1 7.67 -17.37 -19.51
CA MET A 1 6.85 -18.42 -18.86
C MET A 1 6.58 -17.92 -17.45
N ALA A 2 5.36 -18.10 -16.92
CA ALA A 2 5.05 -17.76 -15.54
C ALA A 2 5.92 -18.61 -14.60
N GLN A 3 6.53 -17.98 -13.60
CA GLN A 3 7.36 -18.66 -12.59
C GLN A 3 6.63 -18.63 -11.25
N SER A 4 6.57 -19.78 -10.58
CA SER A 4 6.00 -19.90 -9.23
C SER A 4 6.83 -19.12 -8.20
N ALA A 5 6.23 -18.85 -7.03
CA ALA A 5 6.96 -18.27 -5.91
C ALA A 5 8.19 -19.12 -5.52
N ARG A 6 8.07 -20.45 -5.56
CA ARG A 6 9.19 -21.35 -5.28
C ARG A 6 10.33 -21.15 -6.26
N GLU A 7 10.05 -21.10 -7.56
CA GLU A 7 11.09 -20.94 -8.59
C GLU A 7 11.76 -19.57 -8.49
N LEU A 8 10.99 -18.50 -8.28
CA LEU A 8 11.54 -17.15 -8.17
C LEU A 8 12.39 -16.96 -6.90
N LEU A 9 11.91 -17.39 -5.74
CA LEU A 9 12.60 -17.14 -4.47
C LEU A 9 13.91 -17.94 -4.31
N VAL A 10 14.07 -19.06 -5.03
CA VAL A 10 15.33 -19.85 -5.04
C VAL A 10 16.29 -19.44 -6.16
N SER A 11 15.83 -18.68 -7.16
CA SER A 11 16.68 -18.21 -8.27
C SER A 11 17.77 -17.24 -7.78
N PRO A 12 18.88 -17.01 -8.49
CA PRO A 12 19.88 -16.01 -8.08
C PRO A 12 19.26 -14.62 -7.92
N PRO A 13 19.69 -13.77 -6.96
CA PRO A 13 19.09 -12.45 -6.73
C PRO A 13 19.02 -11.55 -7.97
N ASP A 14 20.06 -11.54 -8.80
CA ASP A 14 20.13 -10.72 -10.01
C ASP A 14 19.12 -11.12 -11.11
N ALA A 15 18.50 -12.30 -10.98
CA ALA A 15 17.49 -12.79 -11.90
C ALA A 15 16.05 -12.53 -11.41
N ARG A 16 15.87 -11.87 -10.26
CA ARG A 16 14.56 -11.66 -9.64
C ARG A 16 14.10 -10.21 -9.82
N PRO A 17 12.78 -9.99 -9.97
CA PRO A 17 12.24 -8.64 -9.82
C PRO A 17 12.36 -8.16 -8.37
N ALA A 18 12.34 -6.86 -8.17
CA ALA A 18 12.63 -6.21 -6.88
C ALA A 18 11.69 -6.63 -5.74
N TRP A 19 10.46 -7.06 -6.07
CA TRP A 19 9.47 -7.55 -5.11
C TRP A 19 9.61 -9.05 -4.79
N ALA A 20 10.32 -9.84 -5.61
CA ALA A 20 10.47 -11.30 -5.43
C ALA A 20 11.67 -11.67 -4.55
N ILE A 21 11.74 -11.05 -3.38
CA ILE A 21 12.78 -11.32 -2.37
C ILE A 21 12.20 -12.10 -1.21
N PHE A 22 13.02 -12.87 -0.51
CA PHE A 22 12.64 -13.46 0.77
C PHE A 22 13.54 -12.86 1.84
N ASP A 23 12.92 -12.17 2.80
CA ASP A 23 13.64 -11.55 3.91
C ASP A 23 13.44 -12.41 5.17
N ALA A 24 14.42 -13.26 5.45
CA ALA A 24 14.36 -14.18 6.58
C ALA A 24 14.29 -13.46 7.95
N VAL A 25 14.96 -12.31 8.07
CA VAL A 25 14.99 -11.54 9.32
C VAL A 25 13.64 -10.90 9.55
N TRP A 26 13.10 -10.24 8.52
CA TRP A 26 11.76 -9.68 8.54
C TRP A 26 10.70 -10.74 8.80
N TYR A 27 10.73 -11.87 8.07
CA TYR A 27 9.77 -12.97 8.21
C TYR A 27 9.73 -13.52 9.64
N PHE A 28 10.88 -13.69 10.29
CA PHE A 28 10.93 -14.11 11.70
C PHE A 28 10.50 -13.03 12.69
N GLY A 29 10.75 -11.76 12.37
CA GLY A 29 10.23 -10.63 13.15
C GLY A 29 8.70 -10.57 13.10
N ARG A 30 8.13 -10.76 11.90
CA ARG A 30 6.70 -10.68 11.64
C ARG A 30 5.92 -11.91 12.10
N TYR A 31 6.51 -13.10 11.99
CA TYR A 31 5.84 -14.36 12.30
C TYR A 31 6.57 -15.16 13.40
N PRO A 32 6.35 -14.85 14.69
CA PRO A 32 6.99 -15.54 15.81
C PRO A 32 6.77 -17.06 15.82
N ALA A 33 5.62 -17.52 15.33
CA ALA A 33 5.34 -18.96 15.20
C ALA A 33 6.28 -19.64 14.19
N ALA A 34 6.59 -18.99 13.07
CA ALA A 34 7.56 -19.48 12.09
C ALA A 34 8.97 -19.49 12.67
N ARG A 35 9.36 -18.41 13.34
CA ARG A 35 10.64 -18.30 14.06
C ARG A 35 10.83 -19.44 15.06
N ALA A 36 9.78 -19.77 15.82
CA ALA A 36 9.79 -20.87 16.78
C ALA A 36 9.91 -22.25 16.09
N ARG A 37 9.17 -22.50 14.99
CA ARG A 37 9.30 -23.76 14.21
C ARG A 37 10.71 -23.95 13.66
N CYS A 38 11.33 -22.87 13.21
CA CYS A 38 12.70 -22.83 12.70
C CYS A 38 13.79 -22.82 13.79
N ARG A 39 13.42 -22.72 15.08
CA ARG A 39 14.35 -22.61 16.21
C ARG A 39 15.38 -21.49 16.02
N ASP A 40 14.91 -20.33 15.56
CA ASP A 40 15.73 -19.15 15.27
C ASP A 40 16.78 -19.33 14.13
N ASP A 41 16.82 -20.47 13.43
CA ASP A 41 17.74 -20.70 12.32
C ASP A 41 17.24 -20.06 11.03
N ILE A 42 17.77 -18.87 10.71
CA ILE A 42 17.42 -18.10 9.52
C ILE A 42 17.68 -18.86 8.21
N ALA A 43 18.59 -19.84 8.19
CA ALA A 43 18.86 -20.64 6.99
C ALA A 43 17.68 -21.55 6.62
N THR A 44 16.83 -21.88 7.60
CA THR A 44 15.64 -22.70 7.40
C THR A 44 14.38 -21.88 7.08
N ALA A 45 14.44 -20.56 7.23
CA ALA A 45 13.29 -19.66 7.11
C ALA A 45 12.61 -19.75 5.73
N LEU A 46 13.39 -19.76 4.65
CA LEU A 46 12.84 -19.86 3.28
C LEU A 46 12.11 -21.19 3.09
N ASN A 47 12.66 -22.28 3.62
CA ASN A 47 12.03 -23.59 3.52
C ASN A 47 10.75 -23.67 4.37
N ASP A 48 10.70 -23.04 5.55
CA ASP A 48 9.46 -22.92 6.31
C ASP A 48 8.41 -22.09 5.56
N TYR A 49 8.79 -20.94 4.99
CA TYR A 49 7.88 -20.12 4.19
C TYR A 49 7.29 -20.92 3.01
N LEU A 50 8.15 -21.56 2.20
CA LEU A 50 7.73 -22.27 0.99
C LEU A 50 6.89 -23.53 1.25
N ASN A 51 6.96 -24.12 2.45
CA ASN A 51 6.23 -25.34 2.79
C ASN A 51 5.08 -25.12 3.77
N THR A 52 5.11 -24.03 4.54
CA THR A 52 4.17 -23.77 5.64
C THR A 52 3.67 -22.33 5.57
N GLY A 53 4.56 -21.33 5.66
CA GLY A 53 4.19 -19.92 5.81
C GLY A 53 3.30 -19.38 4.70
N SER A 54 3.66 -19.62 3.45
CA SER A 54 2.87 -19.23 2.27
C SER A 54 1.41 -19.72 2.34
N THR A 55 1.20 -20.98 2.72
CA THR A 55 -0.15 -21.56 2.86
C THR A 55 -0.90 -21.07 4.11
N GLN A 56 -0.21 -20.43 5.05
CA GLN A 56 -0.78 -19.83 6.26
C GLN A 56 -1.10 -18.33 6.07
N GLY A 57 -0.96 -17.79 4.86
CA GLY A 57 -1.19 -16.38 4.59
C GLY A 57 -0.06 -15.48 5.07
N CYS A 58 1.16 -16.01 5.25
CA CYS A 58 2.32 -15.19 5.53
C CYS A 58 2.86 -14.54 4.25
N SER A 59 3.31 -13.30 4.35
CA SER A 59 4.10 -12.62 3.31
C SER A 59 5.57 -13.07 3.35
N PRO A 60 6.28 -13.03 2.21
CA PRO A 60 7.71 -13.37 2.13
C PRO A 60 8.65 -12.21 2.50
N ASN A 61 8.14 -10.97 2.42
CA ASN A 61 8.89 -9.74 2.62
C ASN A 61 7.92 -8.57 2.87
N LEU A 62 8.46 -7.40 3.22
CA LEU A 62 7.73 -6.17 3.50
C LEU A 62 7.04 -5.51 2.28
N LEU A 63 7.44 -5.88 1.06
CA LEU A 63 6.96 -5.27 -0.20
C LEU A 63 5.74 -6.01 -0.79
N PHE A 64 5.32 -7.11 -0.19
CA PHE A 64 4.13 -7.85 -0.60
C PHE A 64 3.25 -8.11 0.61
N ASP A 65 1.97 -7.77 0.51
CA ASP A 65 0.99 -7.98 1.59
C ASP A 65 -0.01 -9.06 1.16
N GLU A 66 0.18 -10.27 1.69
CA GLU A 66 -0.63 -11.45 1.37
C GLU A 66 -2.09 -11.28 1.80
N ALA A 67 -2.33 -10.65 2.96
CA ALA A 67 -3.68 -10.44 3.49
C ALA A 67 -4.44 -9.42 2.63
N PHE A 68 -3.83 -8.26 2.36
CA PHE A 68 -4.37 -7.25 1.45
C PHE A 68 -4.60 -7.83 0.05
N TYR A 69 -3.61 -8.55 -0.49
CA TYR A 69 -3.71 -9.10 -1.84
C TYR A 69 -4.88 -10.07 -1.98
N CYS A 70 -5.09 -10.96 -1.01
CA CYS A 70 -6.23 -11.88 -1.04
C CYS A 70 -7.57 -11.16 -0.80
N GLN A 71 -7.59 -10.15 0.08
CA GLN A 71 -8.78 -9.34 0.35
C GLN A 71 -9.25 -8.57 -0.90
N GLN A 72 -8.31 -8.00 -1.66
CA GLN A 72 -8.61 -7.25 -2.89
C GLN A 72 -8.93 -8.14 -4.09
N ASN A 73 -8.50 -9.41 -4.06
CA ASN A 73 -8.70 -10.36 -5.15
C ASN A 73 -9.45 -11.62 -4.66
N PRO A 74 -10.77 -11.53 -4.40
CA PRO A 74 -11.56 -12.68 -3.94
C PRO A 74 -11.56 -13.85 -4.92
N ASP A 75 -11.49 -13.57 -6.22
CA ASP A 75 -11.36 -14.57 -7.29
C ASP A 75 -10.05 -15.37 -7.14
N VAL A 76 -8.92 -14.70 -6.88
CA VAL A 76 -7.64 -15.34 -6.58
C VAL A 76 -7.74 -16.19 -5.30
N THR A 77 -8.45 -15.70 -4.29
CA THR A 77 -8.69 -16.46 -3.06
C THR A 77 -9.45 -17.77 -3.33
N GLU A 78 -10.44 -17.76 -4.24
CA GLU A 78 -11.10 -19.01 -4.66
C GLU A 78 -10.16 -19.95 -5.41
N LEU A 79 -9.27 -19.42 -6.26
CA LEU A 79 -8.26 -20.23 -6.97
C LEU A 79 -7.25 -20.87 -6.00
N ILE A 80 -6.87 -20.17 -4.93
CA ILE A 80 -6.03 -20.71 -3.84
C ILE A 80 -6.78 -21.84 -3.13
N ARG A 81 -8.05 -21.64 -2.76
CA ARG A 81 -8.89 -22.69 -2.12
C ARG A 81 -9.08 -23.91 -3.02
N ALA A 82 -9.14 -23.71 -4.33
CA ALA A 82 -9.20 -24.78 -5.32
C ALA A 82 -7.83 -25.48 -5.55
N GLY A 83 -6.76 -25.03 -4.89
CA GLY A 83 -5.42 -25.60 -4.99
C GLY A 83 -4.68 -25.27 -6.29
N GLN A 84 -5.12 -24.25 -7.04
CA GLN A 84 -4.46 -23.83 -8.28
C GLN A 84 -3.21 -22.98 -8.02
N TYR A 85 -3.18 -22.28 -6.88
CA TYR A 85 -2.03 -21.51 -6.40
C TYR A 85 -1.78 -21.83 -4.94
N GLN A 86 -0.51 -21.79 -4.53
CA GLN A 86 -0.14 -22.08 -3.14
C GLN A 86 -0.54 -20.95 -2.18
N SER A 87 -0.48 -19.71 -2.66
CA SER A 87 -0.80 -18.48 -1.92
C SER A 87 -1.06 -17.33 -2.89
N GLY A 88 -1.46 -16.17 -2.37
CA GLY A 88 -1.58 -14.93 -3.12
C GLY A 88 -0.25 -14.50 -3.74
N PHE A 89 0.85 -14.60 -2.99
CA PHE A 89 2.19 -14.34 -3.52
C PHE A 89 2.56 -15.28 -4.68
N ASP A 90 2.18 -16.56 -4.61
CA ASP A 90 2.41 -17.49 -5.72
C ASP A 90 1.61 -17.10 -6.98
N HIS A 91 0.35 -16.70 -6.82
CA HIS A 91 -0.43 -16.12 -7.93
C HIS A 91 0.21 -14.83 -8.46
N PHE A 92 0.69 -13.95 -7.59
CA PHE A 92 1.34 -12.70 -7.98
C PHE A 92 2.61 -12.94 -8.80
N CYS A 93 3.47 -13.85 -8.35
CA CYS A 93 4.66 -14.31 -9.07
C CYS A 93 4.35 -14.77 -10.49
N GLN A 94 3.27 -15.53 -10.67
CA GLN A 94 2.92 -16.12 -11.95
C GLN A 94 2.18 -15.15 -12.89
N TYR A 95 1.23 -14.38 -12.36
CA TYR A 95 0.30 -13.58 -13.16
C TYR A 95 0.01 -12.19 -12.57
N GLY A 96 -0.18 -12.09 -11.26
CA GLY A 96 -0.67 -10.85 -10.64
C GLY A 96 0.23 -9.64 -10.84
N HIS A 97 1.55 -9.82 -10.95
CA HIS A 97 2.52 -8.74 -11.18
C HIS A 97 2.29 -7.93 -12.46
N ARG A 98 1.43 -8.40 -13.37
CA ARG A 98 1.10 -7.74 -14.63
C ARG A 98 0.00 -6.66 -14.49
N ALA A 99 -0.86 -6.73 -13.47
CA ALA A 99 -2.02 -5.84 -13.40
C ALA A 99 -2.68 -5.68 -12.01
N LEU A 100 -2.16 -6.35 -10.98
CA LEU A 100 -2.75 -6.34 -9.64
C LEU A 100 -1.81 -5.67 -8.65
N SER A 101 -2.39 -4.94 -7.69
CA SER A 101 -1.64 -4.31 -6.61
C SER A 101 -1.21 -5.33 -5.56
N PRO A 102 0.10 -5.52 -5.32
CA PRO A 102 0.61 -6.47 -4.31
C PRO A 102 0.60 -5.94 -2.88
N HIS A 103 0.42 -4.64 -2.71
CA HIS A 103 0.59 -3.96 -1.42
C HIS A 103 -0.34 -2.75 -1.36
N TRP A 104 -0.91 -2.49 -0.19
CA TRP A 104 -1.93 -1.46 0.03
C TRP A 104 -1.47 -0.02 -0.30
N LEU A 105 -0.16 0.22 -0.30
CA LEU A 105 0.44 1.52 -0.64
C LEU A 105 0.83 1.67 -2.12
N PHE A 106 0.45 0.73 -2.99
CA PHE A 106 0.71 0.79 -4.42
C PHE A 106 -0.58 0.49 -5.20
N ASP A 107 -0.94 1.38 -6.12
CA ASP A 107 -2.09 1.23 -7.01
C ASP A 107 -1.60 1.08 -8.45
N ASP A 108 -1.69 -0.15 -8.97
CA ASP A 108 -1.25 -0.50 -10.33
C ASP A 108 -2.03 0.27 -11.41
N LEU A 109 -3.35 0.45 -11.22
CA LEU A 109 -4.22 1.13 -12.18
C LEU A 109 -3.99 2.64 -12.19
N LEU A 110 -3.80 3.23 -11.02
CA LEU A 110 -3.40 4.64 -10.89
C LEU A 110 -2.06 4.85 -11.60
N TYR A 111 -1.07 4.01 -11.30
CA TYR A 111 0.26 4.14 -11.86
C TYR A 111 0.26 4.01 -13.40
N ALA A 112 -0.55 3.09 -13.93
CA ALA A 112 -0.78 2.98 -15.37
C ALA A 112 -1.40 4.24 -15.99
N ARG A 113 -2.35 4.87 -15.28
CA ARG A 113 -3.08 6.05 -15.76
C ARG A 113 -2.23 7.31 -15.74
N LEU A 114 -1.39 7.48 -14.71
CA LEU A 114 -0.55 8.67 -14.55
C LEU A 114 0.64 8.69 -15.51
N TYR A 115 1.10 7.53 -15.96
CA TYR A 115 2.37 7.40 -16.68
C TYR A 115 2.18 6.60 -17.97
N GLU A 116 2.17 7.30 -19.11
CA GLU A 116 1.96 6.71 -20.44
C GLU A 116 2.98 5.62 -20.79
N ASP A 117 4.21 5.73 -20.25
CA ASP A 117 5.28 4.76 -20.44
C ASP A 117 5.08 3.45 -19.64
N MET A 118 4.04 3.34 -18.81
CA MET A 118 3.76 2.16 -17.98
C MET A 118 2.87 1.11 -18.66
N SER A 119 2.90 1.03 -19.99
CA SER A 119 2.32 -0.11 -20.71
C SER A 119 3.15 -1.38 -20.46
N ILE A 120 2.50 -2.55 -20.40
CA ILE A 120 3.19 -3.82 -20.14
C ILE A 120 4.22 -4.14 -21.22
N ASP A 121 3.90 -3.82 -22.48
CA ASP A 121 4.84 -3.99 -23.60
C ASP A 121 6.11 -3.14 -23.44
N ASN A 122 5.97 -1.88 -22.99
CA ASN A 122 7.13 -1.03 -22.74
C ASN A 122 7.97 -1.55 -21.57
N LEU A 123 7.32 -2.02 -20.50
CA LEU A 123 8.00 -2.59 -19.34
C LEU A 123 8.78 -3.86 -19.69
N ASP A 124 8.19 -4.75 -20.49
CA ASP A 124 8.86 -5.98 -20.94
C ASP A 124 10.07 -5.66 -21.83
N GLN A 125 9.98 -4.65 -22.71
CA GLN A 125 11.12 -4.18 -23.53
C GLN A 125 12.29 -3.64 -22.69
N HIS A 126 12.00 -3.13 -21.50
CA HIS A 126 12.99 -2.57 -20.58
C HIS A 126 13.35 -3.52 -19.42
N GLY A 127 12.88 -4.78 -19.46
CA GLY A 127 13.22 -5.80 -18.48
C GLY A 127 12.62 -5.56 -17.09
N PHE A 128 11.43 -4.98 -17.03
CA PHE A 128 10.65 -4.85 -15.79
C PHE A 128 9.53 -5.90 -15.72
N MET A 129 9.42 -6.60 -14.60
CA MET A 129 8.33 -7.55 -14.37
C MET A 129 7.07 -6.86 -13.86
N GLY A 130 6.53 -5.97 -14.69
CA GLY A 130 5.31 -5.20 -14.40
C GLY A 130 5.57 -3.88 -13.68
N ARG A 131 4.49 -3.15 -13.39
CA ARG A 131 4.57 -1.76 -12.90
C ARG A 131 5.15 -1.67 -11.51
N TYR A 132 4.86 -2.65 -10.65
CA TYR A 132 5.41 -2.65 -9.29
C TYR A 132 6.93 -2.86 -9.28
N ASP A 133 7.46 -3.70 -10.19
CA ASP A 133 8.91 -3.87 -10.34
C ASP A 133 9.57 -2.57 -10.79
N HIS A 134 8.98 -1.89 -11.80
CA HIS A 134 9.44 -0.56 -12.22
C HIS A 134 9.39 0.45 -11.08
N TYR A 135 8.28 0.51 -10.34
CA TYR A 135 8.13 1.47 -9.26
C TYR A 135 9.20 1.28 -8.18
N LEU A 136 9.45 0.04 -7.76
CA LEU A 136 10.46 -0.27 -6.76
C LEU A 136 11.89 0.02 -7.23
N ARG A 137 12.21 -0.21 -8.52
CA ARG A 137 13.56 -0.03 -9.07
C ARG A 137 13.86 1.41 -9.51
N SER A 138 12.83 2.14 -9.93
CA SER A 138 12.98 3.44 -10.61
C SER A 138 11.94 4.46 -10.13
N GLY A 139 10.66 4.11 -10.18
CA GLY A 139 9.57 5.07 -9.95
C GLY A 139 9.63 5.82 -8.61
N GLN A 140 9.93 5.14 -7.51
CA GLN A 140 10.05 5.78 -6.20
C GLN A 140 11.23 6.77 -6.13
N PHE A 141 12.29 6.55 -6.90
CA PHE A 141 13.47 7.42 -6.97
C PHE A 141 13.25 8.61 -7.90
N GLU A 142 12.40 8.43 -8.92
CA GLU A 142 11.95 9.49 -9.83
C GLU A 142 10.87 10.39 -9.22
N GLY A 143 10.38 10.08 -8.01
CA GLY A 143 9.29 10.82 -7.37
C GLY A 143 7.91 10.56 -8.01
N ARG A 144 7.75 9.44 -8.71
CA ARG A 144 6.45 9.06 -9.29
C ARG A 144 5.44 8.69 -8.19
N GLN A 145 4.22 9.16 -8.33
CA GLN A 145 3.10 8.87 -7.46
C GLN A 145 2.50 7.51 -7.81
N ALA A 146 2.48 6.59 -6.83
CA ALA A 146 1.88 5.27 -6.99
C ALA A 146 0.65 5.04 -6.11
N HIS A 147 0.34 5.97 -5.21
CA HIS A 147 -0.89 5.96 -4.42
C HIS A 147 -1.18 7.40 -4.00
N TYR A 148 -2.45 7.82 -3.98
CA TYR A 148 -2.81 9.22 -3.65
C TYR A 148 -2.43 9.64 -2.22
N ILE A 149 -2.42 8.69 -1.29
CA ILE A 149 -2.10 8.94 0.12
C ILE A 149 -0.57 8.93 0.40
N PHE A 150 0.26 8.57 -0.58
CA PHE A 150 1.71 8.60 -0.45
C PHE A 150 2.34 9.58 -1.44
N ASP A 151 2.83 10.71 -0.93
CA ASP A 151 3.61 11.69 -1.69
C ASP A 151 5.07 11.58 -1.25
N ALA A 152 5.91 11.08 -2.16
CA ALA A 152 7.33 10.89 -1.91
C ALA A 152 8.07 12.18 -1.53
N ALA A 153 7.74 13.31 -2.15
CA ALA A 153 8.40 14.58 -1.88
C ALA A 153 7.97 15.13 -0.52
N TYR A 154 6.68 15.05 -0.21
CA TYR A 154 6.15 15.43 1.10
C TYR A 154 6.74 14.56 2.21
N TYR A 155 6.73 13.24 2.03
CA TYR A 155 7.28 12.29 3.01
C TYR A 155 8.77 12.54 3.27
N LYS A 156 9.59 12.76 2.23
CA LYS A 156 11.01 13.10 2.39
C LYS A 156 11.19 14.32 3.29
N GLN A 157 10.37 15.36 3.13
CA GLN A 157 10.42 16.54 4.00
C GLN A 157 10.10 16.20 5.46
N GLN A 158 9.07 15.37 5.70
CA GLN A 158 8.73 14.92 7.06
C GLN A 158 9.87 14.10 7.69
N ALA A 159 10.46 13.18 6.92
CA ALA A 159 11.57 12.35 7.38
C ALA A 159 12.81 13.19 7.73
N ILE A 160 13.18 14.14 6.88
CA ILE A 160 14.31 15.06 7.14
C ILE A 160 14.03 15.94 8.36
N ALA A 161 12.78 16.40 8.54
CA ALA A 161 12.40 17.21 9.69
C ALA A 161 12.59 16.49 11.03
N VAL A 162 12.52 15.15 11.04
CA VAL A 162 12.81 14.32 12.22
C VAL A 162 14.24 13.76 12.24
N GLY A 163 15.13 14.29 11.40
CA GLY A 163 16.57 14.02 11.44
C GLY A 163 17.05 12.84 10.57
N VAL A 164 16.23 12.33 9.65
CA VAL A 164 16.67 11.32 8.68
C VAL A 164 17.60 11.98 7.64
N ASP A 165 18.72 11.32 7.31
CA ASP A 165 19.64 11.79 6.29
C ASP A 165 19.01 11.70 4.89
N SER A 166 19.11 12.77 4.10
CA SER A 166 18.67 12.75 2.71
C SER A 166 19.36 11.67 1.87
N VAL A 167 20.63 11.35 2.18
CA VAL A 167 21.37 10.29 1.49
C VAL A 167 20.75 8.92 1.76
N GLU A 168 20.27 8.66 2.97
CA GLU A 168 19.57 7.42 3.31
C GLU A 168 18.27 7.29 2.50
N LEU A 169 17.51 8.38 2.38
CA LEU A 169 16.26 8.43 1.60
C LEU A 169 16.51 8.19 0.11
N ASP A 170 17.58 8.73 -0.44
CA ASP A 170 17.91 8.58 -1.86
C ASP A 170 18.46 7.19 -2.20
N VAL A 171 19.14 6.53 -1.25
CA VAL A 171 19.62 5.15 -1.42
C VAL A 171 18.51 4.12 -1.24
N SER A 172 17.67 4.28 -0.20
CA SER A 172 16.61 3.32 0.12
C SER A 172 15.40 3.47 -0.81
N GLY A 173 15.12 4.71 -1.22
CA GLY A 173 13.89 5.11 -1.87
C GLY A 173 12.82 5.45 -0.83
N PRO A 174 12.03 6.52 -1.04
CA PRO A 174 11.12 7.05 -0.02
C PRO A 174 10.01 6.06 0.36
N TYR A 175 9.51 5.29 -0.60
CA TYR A 175 8.48 4.27 -0.35
C TYR A 175 9.01 3.16 0.55
N LYS A 176 10.15 2.56 0.18
CA LYS A 176 10.76 1.48 0.97
C LYS A 176 11.17 1.99 2.36
N HIS A 177 11.78 3.17 2.43
CA HIS A 177 12.15 3.79 3.70
C HIS A 177 10.92 4.00 4.61
N TYR A 178 9.79 4.47 4.07
CA TYR A 178 8.55 4.61 4.84
C TYR A 178 8.08 3.30 5.45
N LEU A 179 8.00 2.23 4.65
CA LEU A 179 7.61 0.91 5.15
C LEU A 179 8.59 0.38 6.20
N CYS A 180 9.91 0.53 5.98
CA CYS A 180 10.92 0.09 6.95
C CYS A 180 10.82 0.84 8.27
N ARG A 181 10.45 2.13 8.27
CA ARG A 181 10.25 2.89 9.51
C ARG A 181 9.05 2.38 10.31
N ILE A 182 7.94 2.10 9.63
CA ILE A 182 6.76 1.50 10.24
C ILE A 182 7.12 0.14 10.85
N ASP A 183 7.77 -0.72 10.08
CA ASP A 183 8.15 -2.06 10.52
C ASP A 183 9.15 -2.03 11.71
N ALA A 184 10.03 -1.03 11.76
CA ALA A 184 10.92 -0.79 12.89
C ALA A 184 10.22 -0.23 14.15
N GLY A 185 8.91 0.00 14.11
CA GLY A 185 8.14 0.55 15.23
C GLY A 185 8.43 2.01 15.54
N LEU A 186 8.98 2.76 14.58
CA LEU A 186 9.19 4.20 14.73
C LEU A 186 7.85 4.94 14.61
N PRO A 187 7.71 6.15 15.20
CA PRO A 187 6.52 6.97 15.00
C PRO A 187 6.22 7.18 13.52
N GLU A 188 4.98 6.86 13.13
CA GLU A 188 4.53 6.98 11.76
C GLU A 188 4.44 8.45 11.35
N LEU A 189 5.19 8.81 10.30
CA LEU A 189 5.21 10.16 9.78
C LEU A 189 4.07 10.34 8.76
N PRO A 190 3.46 11.53 8.67
CA PRO A 190 2.48 11.83 7.63
C PRO A 190 3.07 11.57 6.22
N PRO A 191 2.49 10.65 5.43
CA PRO A 191 3.02 10.29 4.11
C PRO A 191 2.57 11.24 3.01
N SER A 192 1.53 12.04 3.26
CA SER A 192 1.03 13.09 2.38
C SER A 192 0.17 14.07 3.19
N ILE A 193 -0.35 15.10 2.54
CA ILE A 193 -1.39 15.97 3.10
C ILE A 193 -2.75 15.27 3.27
N TYR A 194 -2.91 14.07 2.69
CA TYR A 194 -4.17 13.31 2.67
C TYR A 194 -4.24 12.22 3.75
N PHE A 195 -3.26 12.17 4.66
CA PHE A 195 -3.34 11.27 5.80
C PHE A 195 -2.51 11.79 6.95
N ASP A 196 -3.15 11.94 8.12
CA ASP A 196 -2.48 12.25 9.38
C ASP A 196 -2.56 11.01 10.27
N PRO A 197 -1.49 10.19 10.35
CA PRO A 197 -1.47 8.96 11.13
C PRO A 197 -1.83 9.19 12.60
N ARG A 198 -1.33 10.28 13.19
CA ARG A 198 -1.53 10.56 14.61
C ARG A 198 -2.96 10.96 14.88
N TRP A 199 -3.48 11.91 14.11
CA TRP A 199 -4.86 12.35 14.24
C TRP A 199 -5.83 11.20 13.94
N TYR A 200 -5.54 10.39 12.92
CA TYR A 200 -6.33 9.22 12.56
C TYR A 200 -6.49 8.26 13.75
N VAL A 201 -5.38 7.89 14.40
CA VAL A 201 -5.42 7.01 15.58
C VAL A 201 -6.16 7.66 16.76
N GLU A 202 -5.98 8.97 16.97
CA GLU A 202 -6.62 9.71 18.06
C GLU A 202 -8.15 9.85 17.88
N GLN A 203 -8.65 10.01 16.65
CA GLN A 203 -10.07 10.25 16.39
C GLN A 203 -10.88 8.98 16.16
N ASN A 204 -10.28 7.95 15.56
CA ASN A 204 -11.02 6.78 15.14
C ASN A 204 -11.00 5.71 16.24
N ILE A 205 -12.16 5.55 16.90
CA ILE A 205 -12.36 4.58 17.98
C ILE A 205 -11.97 3.17 17.48
N GLY A 206 -11.22 2.44 18.30
CA GLY A 206 -10.79 1.08 18.02
C GLY A 206 -9.40 0.98 17.39
N VAL A 207 -8.99 1.97 16.57
CA VAL A 207 -7.72 1.90 15.80
C VAL A 207 -6.52 1.60 16.69
N GLN A 208 -6.39 2.33 17.80
CA GLN A 208 -5.26 2.15 18.71
C GLN A 208 -5.20 0.71 19.28
N SER A 209 -6.35 0.15 19.64
CA SER A 209 -6.45 -1.22 20.17
C SER A 209 -6.16 -2.24 19.08
N GLU A 210 -6.72 -2.07 17.88
CA GLU A 210 -6.52 -2.97 16.74
C GLU A 210 -5.04 -3.01 16.31
N ILE A 211 -4.33 -1.88 16.37
CA ILE A 211 -2.88 -1.83 16.13
C ILE A 211 -2.10 -2.48 17.28
N ALA A 212 -2.47 -2.20 18.53
CA ALA A 212 -1.79 -2.77 19.70
C ALA A 212 -1.95 -4.30 19.79
N GLU A 213 -3.06 -4.84 19.29
CA GLU A 213 -3.35 -6.28 19.19
C GLU A 213 -2.69 -6.93 17.96
N GLY A 214 -2.08 -6.14 17.08
CA GLY A 214 -1.41 -6.63 15.87
C GLY A 214 -2.35 -7.04 14.74
N LEU A 215 -3.60 -6.57 14.75
CA LEU A 215 -4.55 -6.76 13.63
C LEU A 215 -4.14 -5.92 12.42
N PHE A 216 -3.57 -4.75 12.68
CA PHE A 216 -2.89 -3.89 11.70
C PHE A 216 -1.56 -3.44 12.31
N HIS A 217 -0.59 -3.08 11.48
CA HIS A 217 0.76 -2.72 11.95
C HIS A 217 1.02 -1.20 11.92
N SER A 218 0.13 -0.43 11.31
CA SER A 218 0.20 1.03 11.21
C SER A 218 -1.16 1.68 11.05
N ALA A 219 -1.21 2.99 11.25
CA ALA A 219 -2.40 3.79 11.02
C ALA A 219 -2.79 3.76 9.53
N ILE A 220 -1.81 3.92 8.62
CA ILE A 220 -2.08 3.91 7.18
C ILE A 220 -2.56 2.55 6.66
N GLU A 221 -1.95 1.46 7.11
CA GLU A 221 -2.40 0.09 6.76
C GLU A 221 -3.81 -0.12 7.28
N HIS A 222 -4.08 0.28 8.53
CA HIS A 222 -5.43 0.24 9.06
C HIS A 222 -6.38 1.04 8.15
N TYR A 223 -6.06 2.28 7.79
CA TYR A 223 -6.97 3.10 7.00
C TYR A 223 -7.25 2.50 5.61
N LEU A 224 -6.24 1.92 4.97
CA LEU A 224 -6.34 1.38 3.61
C LEU A 224 -6.96 -0.02 3.56
N CYS A 225 -6.79 -0.83 4.61
CA CYS A 225 -7.20 -2.25 4.61
C CYS A 225 -8.47 -2.54 5.43
N ASN A 226 -8.96 -1.59 6.24
CA ASN A 226 -10.17 -1.85 7.04
C ASN A 226 -11.42 -2.07 6.18
N LEU A 227 -12.43 -2.71 6.79
CA LEU A 227 -13.69 -3.08 6.15
C LEU A 227 -14.82 -2.05 6.31
N ALA A 228 -14.61 -0.98 7.09
CA ALA A 228 -15.63 0.02 7.39
C ALA A 228 -15.07 1.45 7.19
N PRO A 229 -14.65 1.81 5.96
CA PRO A 229 -14.04 3.11 5.69
C PRO A 229 -15.00 4.28 5.88
N GLU A 230 -16.31 4.07 5.77
CA GLU A 230 -17.36 5.09 5.84
C GLU A 230 -17.55 5.72 7.23
N ILE A 231 -16.93 5.14 8.26
CA ILE A 231 -16.92 5.68 9.62
C ILE A 231 -15.54 6.20 10.02
N ARG A 232 -14.60 6.28 9.07
CA ARG A 232 -13.19 6.56 9.36
C ARG A 232 -12.70 7.78 8.58
N ASP A 233 -12.57 8.90 9.29
CA ASP A 233 -11.99 10.10 8.72
C ASP A 233 -10.44 10.01 8.79
N PRO A 234 -9.70 10.23 7.68
CA PRO A 234 -8.23 10.14 7.62
C PRO A 234 -7.51 11.44 7.98
N VAL A 235 -8.20 12.57 7.88
CA VAL A 235 -7.68 13.92 8.16
C VAL A 235 -8.77 14.81 8.75
N PRO A 236 -8.44 15.81 9.59
CA PRO A 236 -9.43 16.71 10.19
C PRO A 236 -10.20 17.57 9.18
N GLN A 237 -9.64 17.76 7.98
CA GLN A 237 -10.25 18.57 6.93
C GLN A 237 -11.36 17.83 6.17
N PHE A 238 -11.62 16.56 6.47
CA PHE A 238 -12.64 15.77 5.79
C PHE A 238 -13.61 15.13 6.79
N SER A 239 -14.87 14.97 6.38
CA SER A 239 -15.85 14.20 7.11
C SER A 239 -16.64 13.31 6.15
N GLU A 240 -16.50 12.00 6.28
CA GLU A 240 -17.26 10.99 5.52
C GLU A 240 -18.76 11.21 5.65
N ALA A 241 -19.23 11.35 6.89
CA ALA A 241 -20.64 11.52 7.19
C ALA A 241 -21.23 12.75 6.46
N TYR A 242 -20.55 13.89 6.55
CA TYR A 242 -20.97 15.10 5.85
C TYR A 242 -20.89 14.94 4.33
N TYR A 243 -19.76 14.42 3.82
CA TYR A 243 -19.50 14.35 2.39
C TYR A 243 -20.53 13.48 1.68
N ARG A 244 -20.89 12.35 2.29
CA ARG A 244 -21.89 11.42 1.76
C ARG A 244 -23.32 11.99 1.84
N GLU A 245 -23.63 12.74 2.90
CA GLU A 245 -24.93 13.42 3.03
C GLU A 245 -25.09 14.55 1.99
N ALA A 246 -24.05 15.35 1.80
CA ALA A 246 -24.06 16.50 0.90
C ALA A 246 -24.02 16.11 -0.59
N ASN A 247 -23.44 14.95 -0.92
CA ASN A 247 -23.23 14.50 -2.30
C ASN A 247 -23.91 13.14 -2.55
N ARG A 248 -25.24 13.18 -2.76
CA ARG A 248 -26.05 11.95 -2.95
C ARG A 248 -25.68 11.15 -4.21
N ASP A 249 -25.16 11.81 -5.23
CA ASP A 249 -24.57 11.21 -6.42
C ASP A 249 -23.38 10.31 -6.04
N ILE A 250 -22.51 10.81 -5.16
CA ILE A 250 -21.34 10.05 -4.69
C ILE A 250 -21.74 8.95 -3.70
N ALA A 251 -22.71 9.20 -2.83
CA ALA A 251 -23.28 8.16 -1.97
C ALA A 251 -23.76 6.95 -2.81
N SER A 252 -24.48 7.22 -3.89
CA SER A 252 -24.95 6.18 -4.81
C SER A 252 -23.80 5.48 -5.53
N ALA A 253 -22.72 6.19 -5.90
CA ALA A 253 -21.54 5.58 -6.51
C ALA A 253 -20.80 4.63 -5.56
N ILE A 254 -20.69 5.00 -4.27
CA ILE A 254 -20.12 4.15 -3.22
C ILE A 254 -20.96 2.89 -3.03
N ASP A 255 -22.29 3.03 -2.93
CA ASP A 255 -23.20 1.89 -2.77
C ASP A 255 -23.14 0.91 -3.95
N ASN A 256 -22.75 1.38 -5.14
CA ASN A 256 -22.52 0.56 -6.33
C ASN A 256 -21.06 0.07 -6.48
N GLY A 257 -20.20 0.31 -5.49
CA GLY A 257 -18.81 -0.15 -5.48
C GLY A 257 -17.88 0.60 -6.44
N MET A 258 -18.24 1.79 -6.92
CA MET A 258 -17.35 2.61 -7.76
C MET A 258 -16.24 3.26 -6.95
N PHE A 259 -16.50 3.52 -5.67
CA PHE A 259 -15.55 4.05 -4.70
C PHE A 259 -15.69 3.27 -3.40
N ARG A 260 -14.57 3.03 -2.73
CA ARG A 260 -14.49 2.47 -1.37
C ARG A 260 -15.18 3.38 -0.37
N CYS A 261 -15.02 4.70 -0.49
CA CYS A 261 -15.61 5.69 0.39
C CYS A 261 -15.66 7.09 -0.25
N GLY A 262 -16.30 8.05 0.43
CA GLY A 262 -16.36 9.43 -0.01
C GLY A 262 -14.98 10.09 -0.07
N TYR A 263 -14.06 9.72 0.81
CA TYR A 263 -12.70 10.25 0.84
C TYR A 263 -11.92 9.86 -0.40
N GLU A 264 -12.07 8.62 -0.87
CA GLU A 264 -11.44 8.18 -2.12
C GLU A 264 -11.92 9.05 -3.28
N HIS A 265 -13.24 9.27 -3.41
CA HIS A 265 -13.78 10.17 -4.42
C HIS A 265 -13.23 11.60 -4.25
N PHE A 266 -13.18 12.11 -3.02
CA PHE A 266 -12.72 13.47 -2.75
C PHE A 266 -11.26 13.69 -3.19
N VAL A 267 -10.37 12.76 -2.85
CA VAL A 267 -8.94 12.85 -3.21
C VAL A 267 -8.74 12.67 -4.72
N GLN A 268 -9.51 11.79 -5.37
CA GLN A 268 -9.38 11.56 -6.81
C GLN A 268 -10.00 12.68 -7.67
N PHE A 269 -11.15 13.22 -7.25
CA PHE A 269 -11.98 14.11 -8.06
C PHE A 269 -12.52 15.31 -7.27
N GLY A 270 -13.06 15.06 -6.07
CA GLY A 270 -13.84 16.06 -5.35
C GLY A 270 -13.09 17.36 -5.02
N ALA A 271 -11.79 17.30 -4.74
CA ALA A 271 -10.98 18.49 -4.53
C ALA A 271 -10.92 19.37 -5.79
N PHE A 272 -10.77 18.78 -6.97
CA PHE A 272 -10.76 19.47 -8.27
C PHE A 272 -12.15 19.94 -8.70
N GLU A 273 -13.19 19.22 -8.30
CA GLU A 273 -14.60 19.64 -8.46
C GLU A 273 -15.02 20.72 -7.46
N LEU A 274 -14.14 21.12 -6.53
CA LEU A 274 -14.41 22.07 -5.45
C LEU A 274 -15.56 21.63 -4.54
N ARG A 275 -15.75 20.31 -4.38
CA ARG A 275 -16.71 19.73 -3.42
C ARG A 275 -16.25 20.07 -2.01
N ARG A 276 -17.20 20.38 -1.13
CA ARG A 276 -16.90 20.67 0.28
C ARG A 276 -16.53 19.39 1.01
N PRO A 277 -15.32 19.25 1.57
CA PRO A 277 -14.89 18.04 2.27
C PRO A 277 -15.53 17.90 3.67
N ASN A 278 -15.93 19.02 4.28
CA ASN A 278 -16.71 19.07 5.51
C ASN A 278 -17.58 20.34 5.52
N ALA A 279 -18.39 20.52 6.56
CA ALA A 279 -19.32 21.65 6.66
C ALA A 279 -18.64 23.04 6.75
N GLU A 280 -17.40 23.09 7.22
CA GLU A 280 -16.67 24.32 7.52
C GLU A 280 -15.77 24.77 6.35
N ILE A 281 -15.40 23.87 5.44
CA ILE A 281 -14.52 24.15 4.32
C ILE A 281 -15.34 24.34 3.05
N ASP A 282 -15.30 25.56 2.52
CA ASP A 282 -15.82 25.91 1.19
C ASP A 282 -14.67 26.15 0.21
N LEU A 283 -14.42 25.18 -0.67
CA LEU A 283 -13.36 25.27 -1.68
C LEU A 283 -13.67 26.29 -2.78
N VAL A 284 -14.95 26.54 -3.08
CA VAL A 284 -15.33 27.58 -4.05
C VAL A 284 -15.00 28.95 -3.48
N TYR A 285 -15.40 29.21 -2.23
CA TYR A 285 -15.03 30.43 -1.53
C TYR A 285 -13.50 30.57 -1.41
N TYR A 286 -12.79 29.50 -1.04
CA TYR A 286 -11.33 29.52 -0.93
C TYR A 286 -10.66 29.89 -2.25
N ARG A 287 -11.04 29.25 -3.36
CA ARG A 287 -10.55 29.58 -4.71
C ARG A 287 -10.85 31.04 -5.09
N ASP A 288 -12.04 31.51 -4.78
CA ASP A 288 -12.46 32.85 -5.15
C ASP A 288 -11.71 33.94 -4.38
N MET A 289 -11.34 33.67 -3.12
CA MET A 289 -10.61 34.57 -2.24
C MET A 289 -9.08 34.46 -2.35
N ASN A 290 -8.55 33.40 -2.98
CA ASN A 290 -7.11 33.17 -3.12
C ASN A 290 -6.75 33.06 -4.61
N PRO A 291 -6.34 34.17 -5.27
CA PRO A 291 -6.09 34.18 -6.72
C PRO A 291 -4.97 33.23 -7.19
N VAL A 292 -4.08 32.82 -6.29
CA VAL A 292 -2.95 31.92 -6.60
C VAL A 292 -3.36 30.45 -6.80
N VAL A 293 -4.58 30.07 -6.41
CA VAL A 293 -5.11 28.70 -6.58
C VAL A 293 -6.21 28.59 -7.64
N ARG A 294 -6.39 29.64 -8.46
CA ARG A 294 -7.34 29.65 -9.59
C ARG A 294 -6.77 29.00 -10.84
#